data_AF-A0A7Y2CX48-F1
#
_entry.id   AF-A0A7Y2CX48-F1
#
_cell.length_a   1.000
_cell.length_b   1.000
_cell.length_c   1.000
_cell.angle_alpha   90.00
_cell.angle_beta   90.00
_cell.angle_gamma   90.00
#
_symmetry.space_group_name_H-M   'P 1'
#
loop_
_entity.id
_entity.type
_entity.pdbx_description
1 polymer ?
#
loop_
_entity_poly.entity_id
_entity_poly.type
_entity_poly.pdbx_seq_one_letter_code
_entity_poly.pdbx_strand_id
1 'polypeptide(L)' 'MPKRFRLTRRFPVAMTEDGYRALKNFSAEAGLDEGEALSFLFENFNSVMNEENLTARLRLFNAELEDRKR' A
#
# COMPACT_ATOMS: atom_id res chain seq x y z
N MET A 1 26.80 1.10 -6.96
CA MET A 1 26.12 -0.13 -6.47
C MET A 1 24.69 0.23 -6.14
N PRO A 2 23.68 -0.55 -6.56
CA PRO A 2 22.30 -0.30 -6.18
C PRO A 2 22.17 -0.35 -4.65
N LYS A 3 21.31 0.50 -4.09
CA LYS A 3 21.02 0.54 -2.66
C LYS A 3 20.57 -0.85 -2.21
N ARG A 4 21.13 -1.36 -1.12
CA ARG A 4 20.79 -2.70 -0.63
C ARG A 4 19.36 -2.70 -0.11
N PHE A 5 18.51 -3.51 -0.71
CA PHE A 5 17.15 -3.71 -0.23
C PHE A 5 17.17 -4.61 1.01
N ARG A 6 16.75 -4.05 2.15
CA ARG A 6 16.73 -4.76 3.43
C ARG A 6 15.49 -4.39 4.22
N LEU A 7 14.63 -5.37 4.47
CA LEU A 7 13.48 -5.22 5.34
C LEU A 7 13.96 -5.14 6.80
N THR A 8 13.98 -3.93 7.37
CA THR A 8 14.49 -3.69 8.73
C THR A 8 13.40 -3.42 9.76
N ARG A 9 12.14 -3.26 9.32
CA ARG A 9 11.00 -2.98 10.20
C ARG A 9 9.95 -4.06 10.05
N ARG A 10 9.51 -4.60 11.18
CA ARG A 10 8.34 -5.47 11.31
C ARG A 10 7.34 -4.71 12.16
N PHE A 11 6.12 -4.56 11.67
CA PHE A 11 5.05 -3.89 12.41
C PHE A 11 3.76 -4.70 12.27
N PRO A 12 3.00 -4.91 13.36
CA PRO A 12 1.70 -5.54 13.27
C PRO A 12 0.72 -4.57 12.61
N VAL A 13 0.00 -5.03 11.58
CA VAL A 13 -0.98 -4.23 10.85
C VAL A 13 -2.26 -5.03 10.64
N ALA A 14 -3.40 -4.34 10.72
CA ALA A 14 -4.70 -4.88 10.34
C ALA A 14 -5.08 -4.34 8.96
N MET A 15 -5.67 -5.19 8.13
CA MET A 15 -6.18 -4.85 6.80
C MET A 15 -7.60 -5.40 6.64
N THR A 16 -8.41 -4.78 5.79
CA THR A 16 -9.66 -5.42 5.33
C THR A 16 -9.32 -6.63 4.46
N GLU A 17 -10.24 -7.59 4.37
CA GLU A 17 -10.06 -8.78 3.51
C GLU A 17 -9.77 -8.39 2.06
N ASP A 18 -10.53 -7.43 1.50
CA ASP A 18 -10.32 -6.94 0.14
C ASP A 18 -8.93 -6.31 -0.04
N GLY A 19 -8.48 -5.52 0.93
CA GLY A 19 -7.15 -4.92 0.91
C GLY A 19 -6.05 -5.98 0.96
N TYR A 20 -6.23 -7.00 1.79
CA TYR A 20 -5.27 -8.10 1.90
C TYR A 20 -5.20 -8.93 0.61
N ARG A 21 -6.36 -9.25 0.00
CA ARG A 21 -6.41 -9.95 -1.30
C ARG A 21 -5.73 -9.15 -2.41
N ALA A 22 -5.98 -7.85 -2.48
CA ALA A 22 -5.32 -6.98 -3.45
C ALA A 22 -3.79 -6.98 -3.26
N LEU A 23 -3.31 -6.89 -2.02
CA LEU A 23 -1.88 -6.99 -1.72
C LEU A 23 -1.30 -8.35 -2.15
N LYS A 24 -1.99 -9.45 -1.85
CA LYS A 24 -1.54 -10.80 -2.24
C LYS A 24 -1.44 -10.96 -3.75
N ASN A 25 -2.45 -10.51 -4.49
CA ASN A 25 -2.46 -10.59 -5.95
C ASN A 25 -1.35 -9.74 -6.57
N PHE A 26 -1.23 -8.48 -6.15
CA PHE A 26 -0.18 -7.58 -6.61
C PHE A 26 1.23 -8.16 -6.36
N SER A 27 1.46 -8.67 -5.14
CA SER A 27 2.76 -9.24 -4.77
C SER A 27 3.07 -10.48 -5.62
N ALA A 28 2.09 -11.36 -5.84
CA ALA A 28 2.25 -12.56 -6.67
C ALA A 28 2.54 -12.22 -8.14
N GLU A 29 1.82 -11.26 -8.73
CA GLU A 29 2.03 -10.82 -10.11
C GLU A 29 3.39 -10.15 -10.30
N ALA A 30 3.87 -9.40 -9.30
CA ALA A 30 5.17 -8.75 -9.32
C ALA A 30 6.34 -9.69 -8.95
N GLY A 31 6.07 -10.91 -8.49
CA GLY A 31 7.09 -11.86 -8.02
C GLY A 31 7.77 -11.42 -6.71
N LEU A 32 7.05 -10.69 -5.86
CA LEU A 32 7.53 -10.11 -4.59
C LEU A 32 6.84 -10.79 -3.40
N ASP A 33 7.50 -10.76 -2.23
CA ASP A 33 6.78 -10.95 -0.96
C ASP A 33 5.99 -9.69 -0.58
N GLU A 34 5.04 -9.81 0.36
CA GLU A 34 4.17 -8.69 0.74
C GLU A 34 4.93 -7.51 1.34
N GLY A 35 6.00 -7.79 2.08
CA GLY A 35 6.87 -6.77 2.66
C GLY A 35 7.66 -6.04 1.57
N GLU A 36 8.18 -6.77 0.59
CA GLU A 36 8.87 -6.21 -0.57
C GLU A 36 7.94 -5.36 -1.43
N ALA A 37 6.71 -5.83 -1.67
CA ALA A 37 5.68 -5.11 -2.40
C ALA A 37 5.30 -3.79 -1.71
N LEU A 38 5.06 -3.82 -0.39
CA LEU A 38 4.81 -2.61 0.39
C LEU A 38 6.01 -1.66 0.34
N SER A 39 7.23 -2.17 0.51
CA SER A 39 8.44 -1.36 0.40
C SER A 39 8.60 -0.73 -0.98
N PHE A 40 8.35 -1.47 -2.07
CA PHE A 40 8.37 -0.93 -3.43
C PHE A 40 7.37 0.22 -3.60
N LEU A 41 6.10 0.01 -3.21
CA LEU A 41 5.05 1.02 -3.35
C LEU A 41 5.37 2.30 -2.58
N PHE A 42 5.83 2.17 -1.33
CA PHE A 42 6.11 3.35 -0.51
C PHE A 42 7.45 4.01 -0.81
N GLU A 43 8.47 3.27 -1.27
CA GLU A 43 9.73 3.88 -1.74
C GLU A 43 9.56 4.64 -3.07
N ASN A 44 8.58 4.25 -3.90
CA ASN A 44 8.34 4.85 -5.22
C ASN A 44 7.02 5.62 -5.31
N PHE A 45 6.37 5.91 -4.18
CA PHE A 45 4.98 6.38 -4.11
C PHE A 45 4.68 7.57 -5.03
N ASN A 46 5.52 8.61 -4.99
CA ASN A 46 5.34 9.81 -5.81
C ASN A 46 5.49 9.55 -7.32
N SER A 47 6.21 8.50 -7.70
CA SER A 47 6.43 8.16 -9.11
C SER A 47 5.37 7.20 -9.66
N VAL A 48 4.73 6.39 -8.81
CA VAL A 48 3.72 5.40 -9.24
C VAL A 48 2.29 5.90 -9.07
N MET A 49 2.08 6.95 -8.29
CA MET A 49 0.75 7.51 -8.02
C MET A 49 0.47 8.78 -8.83
N ASN A 50 -0.79 8.95 -9.23
CA ASN A 50 -1.30 10.23 -9.71
C ASN A 50 -1.74 11.10 -8.51
N GLU A 51 -1.07 12.23 -8.29
CA GLU A 51 -1.24 13.07 -7.10
C GLU A 51 -2.64 13.69 -6.97
N GLU A 52 -3.22 14.17 -8.07
CA GLU A 52 -4.57 14.75 -8.08
C GLU A 52 -5.63 13.70 -7.73
N ASN A 53 -5.55 12.52 -8.36
CA ASN A 53 -6.47 11.42 -8.13
C ASN A 53 -6.37 10.90 -6.68
N LEU A 54 -5.13 10.74 -6.18
CA LEU A 54 -4.89 10.34 -4.80
C LEU A 54 -5.55 11.32 -3.81
N THR A 55 -5.33 12.62 -4.01
CA THR A 55 -5.88 13.66 -3.14
C THR A 55 -7.41 13.63 -3.11
N ALA A 56 -8.05 13.54 -4.28
CA ALA A 56 -9.50 13.45 -4.38
C ALA A 56 -10.04 12.18 -3.69
N ARG A 57 -9.43 11.01 -3.93
CA ARG A 57 -9.85 9.74 -3.32
C ARG A 57 -9.66 9.72 -1.81
N LEU A 58 -8.55 10.27 -1.30
CA LEU A 58 -8.31 10.34 0.15
C LEU A 58 -9.34 11.22 0.85
N ARG A 59 -9.74 12.35 0.24
CA ARG A 59 -10.79 13.21 0.81
C ARG A 59 -12.11 12.47 0.94
N LEU A 60 -12.55 11.79 -0.13
CA LEU A 60 -13.79 11.01 -0.12
C LEU A 60 -13.73 9.87 0.90
N PHE A 61 -12.62 9.12 0.90
CA PHE A 61 -12.42 8.02 1.84
C PHE A 61 -12.51 8.50 3.29
N ASN A 62 -11.84 9.61 3.64
CA ASN A 62 -11.88 10.15 5.00
C ASN A 62 -13.28 10.66 5.39
N ALA A 63 -14.05 11.20 4.44
CA ALA A 63 -15.42 11.64 4.70
C ALA A 63 -16.35 10.46 5.06
N GLU A 64 -16.13 9.29 4.47
CA GLU A 64 -16.94 8.08 4.70
C GLU A 64 -16.40 7.17 5.81
N LEU A 65 -15.16 7.40 6.27
CA LEU A 65 -14.44 6.46 7.14
C LEU A 65 -15.16 6.22 8.48
N GLU A 66 -15.68 7.27 9.10
CA GLU A 66 -16.35 7.14 10.41
C GLU A 66 -17.66 6.37 10.33
N ASP A 67 -18.39 6.48 9.21
CA ASP A 67 -19.60 5.68 8.99
C ASP A 67 -19.27 4.22 8.71
N ARG A 68 -18.15 3.94 8.02
CA ARG A 68 -17.68 2.57 7.73
C ARG A 68 -17.12 1.82 8.94
N LYS A 69 -16.76 2.53 10.02
CA LYS A 69 -16.26 1.92 11.26
C LYS A 69 -17.37 1.46 12.22
N ARG A 70 -18.61 1.88 11.99
CA ARG A 70 -19.78 1.56 12.80
C ARG A 70 -20.37 0.22 12.38
#